data_AF-A0A8T3WCV0-F1
#
_entry.id   AF-A0A8T3WCV0-F1
#
_cell.length_a   1.000
_cell.length_b   1.000
_cell.length_c   1.000
_cell.angle_alpha   90.00
_cell.angle_beta   90.00
_cell.angle_gamma   90.00
#
_symmetry.space_group_name_H-M   'P 1'
#
loop_
_entity.id
_entity.type
_entity.pdbx_description
1 polymer ?
#
loop_
_entity_poly.entity_id
_entity_poly.type
_entity_poly.pdbx_seq_one_letter_code
_entity_poly.pdbx_strand_id
1 'polypeptide(L)'
;MIPRLKKIDLSKIVDCNHPDIEEEKNYYLAKIDGRWYAGTFSRVGDDLIFNSVYDAGHQLSYGNWDGGWEELYEIVRGKKTKNGRRRK
;
A
#
# COMPACT_ATOMS: atom_id res chain seq x y z
N MET A 1 -7.60 9.39 15.85
CA MET A 1 -8.44 8.49 15.03
C MET A 1 -7.54 7.38 14.52
N ILE A 2 -7.80 6.12 14.88
CA ILE A 2 -6.96 4.99 14.47
C ILE A 2 -7.28 4.68 13.00
N PRO A 3 -6.29 4.66 12.08
CA PRO A 3 -6.54 4.29 10.68
C PRO A 3 -7.01 2.83 10.59
N ARG A 4 -7.96 2.55 9.69
CA ARG A 4 -8.35 1.16 9.39
C ARG A 4 -7.37 0.58 8.40
N LEU A 5 -6.95 -0.66 8.65
CA LEU A 5 -6.16 -1.45 7.72
C LEU A 5 -7.08 -2.41 6.97
N LYS A 6 -7.00 -2.39 5.64
CA LYS A 6 -7.67 -3.36 4.77
C LYS A 6 -6.61 -4.30 4.21
N LYS A 7 -6.68 -5.59 4.56
CA LYS A 7 -5.72 -6.59 4.08
C LYS A 7 -5.90 -6.78 2.57
N ILE A 8 -4.78 -6.76 1.85
CA ILE A 8 -4.70 -7.05 0.42
C ILE A 8 -4.34 -8.53 0.25
N ASP A 9 -5.03 -9.17 -0.68
CA ASP A 9 -4.86 -10.59 -0.98
C ASP A 9 -3.77 -10.78 -2.04
N LEU A 10 -2.55 -11.02 -1.58
CA LEU A 10 -1.37 -11.19 -2.43
C LEU A 10 -1.47 -12.36 -3.42
N SER A 11 -2.42 -13.28 -3.26
CA SER A 11 -2.65 -14.36 -4.25
C SER A 11 -3.24 -13.86 -5.57
N LYS A 12 -3.80 -12.65 -5.59
CA LYS A 12 -4.37 -12.02 -6.79
C LYS A 12 -3.35 -11.28 -7.64
N ILE A 13 -2.07 -11.34 -7.28
CA ILE A 13 -1.01 -10.76 -8.09
C ILE A 13 -0.99 -11.48 -9.44
N VAL A 14 -1.00 -10.71 -10.52
CA VAL A 14 -0.81 -11.19 -11.88
C VAL A 14 0.34 -10.40 -12.46
N ASP A 15 1.43 -11.11 -12.78
CA ASP A 15 2.71 -10.51 -13.19
C ASP A 15 3.17 -9.44 -12.18
N CYS A 16 3.51 -8.24 -12.66
CA CYS A 16 3.89 -7.10 -11.83
C CYS A 16 2.69 -6.21 -11.48
N ASN A 17 1.47 -6.75 -11.42
CA ASN A 17 0.25 -5.98 -11.18
C ASN A 17 -0.67 -6.62 -10.12
N HIS A 18 -1.46 -5.78 -9.45
CA HIS A 18 -2.47 -6.21 -8.50
C HIS A 18 -3.76 -5.37 -8.67
N PRO A 19 -4.93 -6.00 -8.88
CA PRO A 19 -6.16 -5.28 -9.21
C PRO A 19 -6.69 -4.38 -8.09
N ASP A 20 -6.42 -4.74 -6.83
CA ASP A 20 -6.83 -3.94 -5.66
C ASP A 20 -5.83 -2.83 -5.25
N ILE A 21 -4.73 -2.63 -5.99
CA ILE A 21 -3.75 -1.58 -5.68
C ILE A 21 -4.04 -0.34 -6.53
N GLU A 22 -4.26 0.80 -5.86
CA GLU A 22 -4.38 2.11 -6.49
C GLU A 22 -3.05 2.86 -6.38
N GLU A 23 -2.42 3.06 -7.53
CA GLU A 23 -1.17 3.81 -7.71
C GLU A 23 -1.31 5.26 -7.21
N GLU A 24 -0.26 5.74 -6.52
CA GLU A 24 -0.03 7.12 -6.04
C GLU A 24 -1.14 7.77 -5.18
N LYS A 25 -2.29 7.12 -5.01
CA LYS A 25 -3.45 7.63 -4.28
C LYS A 25 -3.48 7.14 -2.84
N ASN A 26 -3.15 5.88 -2.64
CA ASN A 26 -3.28 5.22 -1.36
C ASN A 26 -1.93 4.96 -0.71
N TYR A 27 -1.94 4.99 0.62
CA TYR A 27 -0.81 4.54 1.44
C TYR A 27 -1.00 3.09 1.81
N TYR A 28 0.09 2.34 1.81
CA TYR A 28 0.12 0.93 2.09
C TYR A 28 1.10 0.62 3.20
N LEU A 29 0.82 -0.44 3.94
CA LEU A 29 1.69 -1.01 4.96
C LEU A 29 2.04 -2.43 4.52
N ALA A 30 3.30 -2.65 4.20
CA ALA A 30 3.85 -3.90 3.72
C ALA A 30 4.71 -4.56 4.81
N LYS A 31 4.65 -5.88 4.92
CA LYS A 31 5.57 -6.68 5.73
C LYS A 31 6.51 -7.44 4.81
N ILE A 32 7.79 -7.13 4.91
CA ILE A 32 8.85 -7.67 4.06
C ILE A 32 10.01 -8.12 4.93
N ASP A 33 10.39 -9.39 4.83
CA ASP A 33 11.45 -10.01 5.64
C ASP A 33 11.32 -9.71 7.15
N GLY A 34 10.10 -9.90 7.67
CA GLY A 34 9.76 -9.62 9.08
C GLY A 34 9.71 -8.13 9.47
N ARG A 35 9.98 -7.19 8.56
CA ARG A 35 9.97 -5.74 8.81
C ARG A 35 8.77 -5.07 8.17
N TRP A 36 8.30 -3.99 8.80
CA TRP A 36 7.15 -3.23 8.32
C TRP A 36 7.57 -1.96 7.61
N TYR A 37 7.04 -1.76 6.40
CA TYR A 37 7.32 -0.62 5.55
C TYR A 37 6.01 0.08 5.19
N ALA A 38 5.95 1.38 5.42
CA ALA A 38 4.87 2.22 4.93
C ALA A 38 5.28 2.90 3.62
N GLY A 39 4.41 2.90 2.62
CA GLY A 39 4.75 3.37 1.29
C GLY A 39 3.57 3.63 0.38
N THR A 40 3.87 3.99 -0.86
CA THR A 40 2.91 4.07 -1.96
C THR A 40 3.37 3.16 -3.09
N PHE A 41 2.46 2.83 -4.01
CA PHE A 41 2.84 2.18 -5.25
C PHE A 41 2.87 3.18 -6.40
N SER A 42 3.82 3.04 -7.30
CA SER A 42 3.93 3.80 -8.56
C SER A 42 4.11 2.84 -9.73
N ARG A 43 3.59 3.19 -10.91
CA ARG A 43 3.85 2.44 -12.14
C ARG A 43 5.12 2.96 -12.82
N VAL A 44 6.03 2.05 -13.17
CA VAL A 44 7.20 2.36 -14.01
C VAL A 44 7.24 1.35 -15.15
N GLY A 45 6.87 1.81 -16.36
CA GLY A 45 6.62 0.89 -17.47
C GLY A 45 5.43 -0.02 -17.17
N ASP A 46 5.63 -1.34 -17.31
CA ASP A 46 4.60 -2.34 -16.98
C ASP A 46 4.66 -2.78 -15.50
N ASP A 47 5.67 -2.32 -14.74
CA ASP A 47 5.95 -2.79 -13.37
C ASP A 47 5.34 -1.89 -12.29
N LEU A 48 4.76 -2.51 -11.25
CA LEU A 48 4.24 -1.83 -10.07
C LEU A 48 5.30 -1.76 -8.95
N ILE A 49 5.90 -0.60 -8.73
CA ILE A 49 6.99 -0.41 -7.76
C ILE A 49 6.44 0.07 -6.41
N PHE A 50 6.92 -0.51 -5.31
CA PHE A 50 6.63 -0.02 -3.96
C PHE A 50 7.70 0.98 -3.49
N ASN A 51 7.27 2.21 -3.23
CA ASN A 51 8.10 3.29 -2.72
C ASN A 51 7.88 3.44 -1.21
N SER A 52 8.82 2.95 -0.41
CA SER A 52 8.77 3.12 1.04
C SER A 52 9.08 4.57 1.44
N VAL A 53 8.33 5.11 2.40
CA VAL A 53 8.43 6.52 2.86
C VAL A 53 9.47 6.68 3.98
N TYR A 54 9.80 5.60 4.70
CA TYR A 54 10.55 5.66 5.97
C TYR A 54 11.93 4.98 5.95
N ASP A 55 12.44 4.54 4.80
CA ASP A 55 13.86 4.21 4.66
C ASP A 55 14.36 4.80 3.34
N ALA A 56 15.17 5.86 3.43
CA ALA A 56 15.55 6.75 2.33
C ALA A 56 16.48 6.11 1.28
N GLY A 57 16.36 4.81 1.02
CA GLY A 57 17.20 4.11 0.06
C GLY A 57 16.76 2.69 -0.31
N HIS A 58 15.61 2.19 0.14
CA HIS A 58 15.09 0.89 -0.32
C HIS A 58 13.89 1.09 -1.24
N GLN A 59 14.21 1.19 -2.53
CA GLN A 59 13.26 1.01 -3.62
C GLN A 59 13.01 -0.49 -3.75
N LEU A 60 11.83 -0.95 -3.36
CA LEU A 60 11.43 -2.32 -3.57
C LEU A 60 10.81 -2.39 -4.97
N SER A 61 11.65 -2.57 -6.00
CA SER A 61 11.15 -2.83 -7.35
C SER A 61 10.48 -4.20 -7.35
N TYR A 62 9.23 -4.27 -7.82
CA TYR A 62 8.69 -5.56 -8.23
C TYR A 62 9.39 -5.97 -9.52
N GLY A 63 10.09 -7.08 -9.45
CA GLY A 63 10.71 -7.75 -10.58
C GLY A 63 11.28 -9.05 -10.06
N ASN A 64 10.57 -10.15 -10.30
CA ASN A 64 11.01 -11.53 -10.07
C ASN A 64 11.74 -11.78 -8.73
N TRP A 65 11.23 -11.21 -7.64
CA TRP A 65 11.79 -11.46 -6.31
C TRP A 65 11.04 -12.62 -5.65
N ASP A 66 11.66 -13.80 -5.65
CA ASP A 66 11.16 -15.05 -5.07
C ASP A 66 11.03 -15.04 -3.52
N GLY A 67 11.14 -13.88 -2.88
CA GLY A 67 11.06 -13.79 -1.43
C GLY A 67 10.78 -12.37 -0.98
N GLY A 68 9.84 -12.21 -0.06
CA GLY A 68 9.78 -10.99 0.75
C GLY A 68 8.39 -10.63 1.22
N TRP A 69 7.38 -10.63 0.36
CA TRP A 69 6.06 -10.12 0.72
C TRP A 69 5.28 -11.11 1.58
N GLU A 70 5.25 -10.86 2.89
CA GLU A 70 4.49 -11.66 3.84
C GLU A 70 3.05 -11.15 3.96
N GLU A 71 2.89 -9.82 4.07
CA GLU A 71 1.60 -9.19 4.29
C GLU A 71 1.53 -7.81 3.63
N LEU A 72 0.34 -7.42 3.16
CA LEU A 72 0.09 -6.09 2.60
C LEU A 72 -1.27 -5.56 3.05
N TYR A 73 -1.29 -4.30 3.45
CA TYR A 73 -2.49 -3.59 3.89
C TYR A 73 -2.61 -2.23 3.22
N GLU A 74 -3.81 -1.90 2.76
CA GLU A 74 -4.18 -0.53 2.40
C GLU A 74 -4.55 0.25 3.68
N ILE A 75 -3.94 1.43 3.86
CA ILE A 75 -4.23 2.34 4.97
C ILE A 75 -5.42 3.20 4.60
N VAL A 76 -6.62 2.77 5.01
CA VAL A 76 -7.86 3.48 4.74
C VAL A 76 -7.96 4.70 5.66
N ARG A 77 -7.71 5.88 5.11
CA ARG A 77 -8.00 7.15 5.79
C ARG A 77 -9.51 7.25 5.97
N GLY A 78 -9.98 7.14 7.21
CA GLY A 78 -11.40 7.32 7.50
C GLY A 78 -11.88 8.65 6.94
N LYS A 79 -13.00 8.64 6.21
CA LYS A 79 -13.63 9.87 5.70
C LYS A 79 -13.82 10.82 6.90
N LYS A 80 -13.33 12.06 6.79
CA LYS A 80 -13.79 13.13 7.70
C LYS A 80 -15.30 13.16 7.58
N THR A 81 -16.02 12.65 8.57
CA THR A 81 -17.46 12.91 8.69
C THR A 81 -17.60 14.42 8.72
N LYS A 82 -18.18 15.00 7.67
CA LYS A 82 -18.63 16.40 7.72
C LYS A 82 -19.59 16.46 8.90
N ASN A 83 -19.14 17.03 10.03
CA ASN A 83 -20.01 17.28 11.17
C ASN A 83 -21.22 18.05 10.65
N GLY A 84 -22.36 17.38 10.64
CA GLY A 84 -23.65 17.97 10.33
C GLY A 84 -23.82 19.14 11.26
N ARG A 85 -23.81 20.34 10.68
CA ARG A 85 -24.12 21.61 11.32
C ARG A 85 -25.51 21.45 11.92
N ARG A 86 -25.60 21.14 13.22
CA ARG A 86 -26.84 21.14 13.99
C ARG A 86 -27.35 22.58 13.96
N ARG A 87 -28.26 22.87 13.02
CA ARG A 87 -28.99 24.13 13.02
C ARG A 87 -29.93 24.10 14.21
N LYS A 88 -29.94 25.26 14.85
CA LYS A 88 -30.52 25.65 16.12
C LYS A 88 -32.04 25.49 16.12
#